data_AF-A0A7C9AX74-F1
#
_entry.id   AF-A0A7C9AX74-F1
#
_cell.length_a   1.000
_cell.length_b   1.000
_cell.length_c   1.000
_cell.angle_alpha   90.00
_cell.angle_beta   90.00
_cell.angle_gamma   90.00
#
_symmetry.space_group_name_H-M   'P 1'
#
loop_
_entity.id
_entity.type
_entity.pdbx_description
1 polymer ?
#
loop_
_entity_poly.entity_id
_entity_poly.type
_entity_poly.pdbx_seq_one_letter_code
_entity_poly.pdbx_strand_id
1 'polypeptide(L)'
;MEMDTHTPAGQGLYPHHRCKTLHLVRHAEGFHNVAGKKDYNEYLSYNYLDASLTPLGWDQVDNLRKHVQASGLSKNIELVITSPMTRTIQTAVGVFGGGAYTDAMDVAPLMVANAANSGRPAISSLNCPPFLAVKLCRERWGIHPCDKRRSKR
;
A
#
# COMPACT_ATOMS: atom_id res chain seq x y z
N MET A 1 -10.94 28.86 -38.24
CA MET A 1 -9.79 28.14 -37.67
C MET A 1 -9.25 29.03 -36.57
N GLU A 2 -9.74 28.85 -35.34
CA GLU A 2 -9.14 29.46 -34.17
C GLU A 2 -7.95 28.59 -33.76
N MET A 3 -6.78 29.22 -33.67
CA MET A 3 -5.55 28.57 -33.29
C MET A 3 -5.44 28.68 -31.77
N ASP A 4 -5.78 27.59 -31.08
CA ASP A 4 -5.64 27.45 -29.63
C ASP A 4 -4.15 27.53 -29.27
N THR A 5 -3.71 28.68 -28.77
CA THR A 5 -2.33 28.89 -28.32
C THR A 5 -2.20 28.32 -26.91
N HIS A 6 -1.81 27.04 -26.84
CA HIS A 6 -1.36 26.43 -25.59
C HIS A 6 -0.17 27.23 -25.05
N THR A 7 -0.44 28.08 -24.06
CA THR A 7 0.59 28.79 -23.29
C THR A 7 1.32 27.74 -22.44
N PRO A 8 2.65 27.60 -22.56
CA PRO A 8 3.38 26.65 -21.73
C PRO A 8 3.25 27.10 -20.27
N ALA A 9 2.77 26.20 -19.40
CA ALA A 9 2.66 26.46 -17.97
C ALA A 9 4.03 26.91 -17.44
N GLY A 10 4.11 28.15 -16.96
CA GLY A 10 5.34 28.71 -16.40
C GLY A 10 5.87 27.81 -15.28
N GLN A 11 7.10 27.32 -15.42
CA GLN A 11 7.77 26.59 -14.36
C GLN A 11 8.12 27.55 -13.21
N GLY A 12 7.28 27.59 -12.19
CA GLY A 12 7.56 28.32 -10.95
C GLY A 12 8.61 27.60 -10.11
N LEU A 13 9.62 28.32 -9.62
CA LEU A 13 10.52 27.82 -8.57
C LEU A 13 9.82 27.96 -7.21
N TYR A 14 9.51 26.81 -6.58
CA TYR A 14 8.93 26.78 -5.24
C TYR A 14 10.01 26.37 -4.22
N PRO A 15 10.20 27.11 -3.13
CA PRO A 15 11.12 26.69 -2.07
C PRO A 15 10.70 25.34 -1.50
N HIS A 16 11.65 24.40 -1.40
CA HIS A 16 11.36 23.02 -0.96
C HIS A 16 10.66 22.95 0.40
N HIS A 17 11.03 23.82 1.35
CA HIS A 17 10.42 23.89 2.68
C HIS A 17 8.95 24.38 2.68
N ARG A 18 8.44 24.87 1.54
CA ARG A 18 7.03 25.23 1.34
C ARG A 18 6.25 24.19 0.53
N CYS A 19 6.90 23.10 0.15
CA CYS A 19 6.29 22.03 -0.63
C CYS A 19 6.02 20.82 0.26
N LYS A 20 5.01 20.04 -0.10
CA LYS A 20 4.80 18.70 0.45
C LYS A 20 5.47 17.68 -0.48
N THR A 21 6.24 16.78 0.10
CA THR A 21 6.86 15.67 -0.64
C THR A 21 5.93 14.47 -0.61
N LEU A 22 5.57 13.98 -1.79
CA LEU A 22 4.73 12.79 -1.94
C LEU A 22 5.56 11.62 -2.44
N HIS A 23 5.65 10.56 -1.65
CA HIS A 23 6.27 9.30 -2.04
C HIS A 23 5.20 8.34 -2.56
N LEU A 24 5.34 7.88 -3.80
CA LEU A 24 4.40 6.96 -4.45
C LEU A 24 4.97 5.55 -4.46
N VAL A 25 4.23 4.60 -3.89
CA VAL A 25 4.62 3.20 -3.80
C VAL A 25 3.47 2.34 -4.32
N ARG A 26 3.76 1.48 -5.30
CA ARG A 26 2.82 0.44 -5.74
C ARG A 26 2.79 -0.69 -4.71
N HIS A 27 1.63 -1.35 -4.54
CA HIS A 27 1.58 -2.57 -3.74
C HIS A 27 2.54 -3.64 -4.27
N ALA A 28 3.05 -4.47 -3.36
CA ALA A 28 3.86 -5.63 -3.71
C ALA A 28 3.02 -6.71 -4.41
N GLU A 29 3.66 -7.78 -4.91
CA GLU A 29 2.98 -8.82 -5.66
C GLU A 29 1.86 -9.49 -4.85
N GLY A 30 0.64 -9.47 -5.40
CA GLY A 30 -0.50 -10.21 -4.86
C GLY A 30 -0.81 -11.46 -5.67
N PHE A 31 -1.55 -12.41 -5.08
CA PHE A 31 -1.92 -13.66 -5.76
C PHE A 31 -2.63 -13.42 -7.11
N HIS A 32 -3.46 -12.37 -7.20
CA HIS A 32 -4.12 -11.97 -8.45
C HIS A 32 -3.13 -11.59 -9.57
N ASN A 33 -1.95 -11.04 -9.24
CA ASN A 33 -0.94 -10.70 -10.24
C ASN A 33 -0.32 -11.96 -10.82
N VAL A 34 -0.01 -12.95 -9.98
CA VAL A 34 0.56 -14.23 -10.42
C VAL A 34 -0.42 -14.98 -11.31
N ALA A 35 -1.69 -15.02 -10.92
CA ALA A 35 -2.74 -15.68 -11.70
C ALA A 35 -2.96 -14.97 -13.05
N GLY A 36 -3.17 -13.65 -13.02
CA GLY A 36 -3.39 -12.85 -14.22
C GLY A 36 -2.21 -12.80 -15.20
N LYS A 37 -0.97 -13.02 -14.72
CA LYS A 37 0.23 -13.20 -15.57
C LYS A 37 0.22 -14.55 -16.30
N LYS A 38 -0.31 -15.60 -15.67
CA LYS A 38 -0.42 -16.95 -16.27
C LYS A 38 -1.58 -17.03 -17.26
N ASP A 39 -2.74 -16.53 -16.85
CA ASP A 39 -3.94 -16.43 -17.68
C ASP A 39 -4.68 -15.14 -17.33
N TYR A 40 -4.84 -14.26 -18.33
CA TYR A 40 -5.50 -12.97 -18.15
C TYR A 40 -6.96 -13.12 -17.69
N ASN A 41 -7.63 -14.22 -18.05
CA ASN A 41 -9.02 -14.47 -17.63
C ASN A 41 -9.15 -14.65 -16.12
N GLU A 42 -8.06 -14.99 -15.41
CA GLU A 42 -8.07 -15.12 -13.95
C GLU A 42 -8.33 -13.79 -13.23
N TYR A 43 -8.16 -12.63 -13.90
CA TYR A 43 -8.61 -11.35 -13.33
C TYR A 43 -10.12 -11.27 -13.12
N LEU A 44 -10.92 -12.14 -13.78
CA LEU A 44 -12.36 -12.27 -13.57
C LEU A 44 -12.72 -13.31 -12.50
N SER A 45 -11.74 -14.03 -11.95
CA SER A 45 -11.96 -15.08 -10.96
C SER A 45 -12.21 -14.51 -9.57
N TYR A 46 -13.30 -14.96 -8.94
CA TYR A 46 -13.63 -14.61 -7.55
C TYR A 46 -12.69 -15.25 -6.52
N ASN A 47 -11.87 -16.23 -6.93
CA ASN A 47 -10.83 -16.79 -6.07
C ASN A 47 -9.82 -15.72 -5.63
N TYR A 48 -9.66 -14.64 -6.43
CA TYR A 48 -8.77 -13.53 -6.15
C TYR A 48 -9.48 -12.28 -5.62
N LEU A 49 -10.71 -12.42 -5.12
CA LEU A 49 -11.44 -11.34 -4.44
C LEU A 49 -10.61 -10.78 -3.28
N ASP A 50 -10.28 -9.48 -3.38
CA ASP A 50 -9.48 -8.74 -2.39
C ASP A 50 -8.17 -9.49 -2.04
N ALA A 51 -7.47 -9.96 -3.07
CA ALA A 51 -6.28 -10.81 -2.91
C ALA A 51 -5.22 -10.18 -1.99
N SER A 52 -4.65 -11.03 -1.13
CA SER A 52 -3.48 -10.72 -0.30
C SER A 52 -2.17 -10.83 -1.09
N LEU A 53 -1.08 -10.40 -0.45
CA LEU A 53 0.28 -10.54 -0.95
C LEU A 53 0.71 -12.02 -1.02
N THR A 54 1.53 -12.35 -2.02
CA THR A 54 2.23 -13.63 -2.11
C THR A 54 3.43 -13.66 -1.14
N PRO A 55 4.07 -14.82 -0.91
CA PRO A 55 5.35 -14.86 -0.20
C PRO A 55 6.40 -13.93 -0.83
N LEU A 56 6.52 -13.93 -2.16
CA LEU A 56 7.39 -13.00 -2.88
C LEU A 56 6.98 -11.53 -2.66
N GLY A 57 5.68 -11.23 -2.62
CA GLY A 57 5.18 -9.90 -2.28
C GLY A 57 5.61 -9.47 -0.88
N TRP A 58 5.64 -10.38 0.09
CA TRP A 58 6.14 -10.09 1.43
C TRP A 58 7.66 -9.91 1.49
N ASP A 59 8.43 -10.61 0.66
CA ASP A 59 9.88 -10.38 0.52
C ASP A 59 10.16 -8.97 -0.06
N GLN A 60 9.36 -8.55 -1.05
CA GLN A 60 9.42 -7.18 -1.60
C GLN A 60 9.12 -6.13 -0.53
N VAL A 61 8.12 -6.37 0.32
CA VAL A 61 7.79 -5.51 1.46
C VAL A 61 8.95 -5.43 2.46
N ASP A 62 9.56 -6.56 2.81
CA ASP A 62 10.69 -6.58 3.76
C ASP A 62 11.90 -5.84 3.21
N ASN A 63 12.19 -6.00 1.92
CA ASN A 63 13.27 -5.28 1.26
C ASN A 63 13.02 -3.77 1.21
N LEU A 64 11.79 -3.35 0.89
CA LEU A 64 11.43 -1.94 0.92
C LEU A 64 11.49 -1.37 2.35
N ARG A 65 11.01 -2.11 3.36
CA ARG A 65 11.12 -1.72 4.77
C ARG A 65 12.58 -1.46 5.15
N LYS A 66 13.48 -2.40 4.84
CA LYS A 66 14.93 -2.24 5.11
C LYS A 66 15.48 -0.98 4.46
N HIS A 67 15.13 -0.71 3.20
CA HIS A 67 15.57 0.48 2.48
C HIS A 67 15.04 1.79 3.09
N VAL A 68 13.76 1.85 3.44
CA VAL A 68 13.13 3.03 4.05
C VAL A 68 13.72 3.33 5.43
N GLN A 69 14.05 2.30 6.21
CA GLN A 69 14.71 2.47 7.50
C GLN A 69 16.18 2.91 7.34
N ALA A 70 16.92 2.26 6.45
CA ALA A 70 18.34 2.57 6.22
C ALA A 70 18.56 3.98 5.65
N SER A 71 17.65 4.46 4.79
CA SER A 71 17.70 5.83 4.26
C SER A 71 17.24 6.90 5.25
N GLY A 72 16.69 6.50 6.40
CA GLY A 72 16.08 7.42 7.36
C GLY A 72 14.76 8.02 6.88
N LEU A 73 14.24 7.61 5.72
CA LEU A 73 12.98 8.11 5.16
C LEU A 73 11.82 7.87 6.12
N SER A 74 11.82 6.74 6.85
CA SER A 74 10.79 6.42 7.85
C SER A 74 10.56 7.55 8.87
N LYS A 75 11.60 8.30 9.23
CA LYS A 75 11.53 9.39 10.22
C LYS A 75 10.86 10.66 9.69
N ASN A 76 10.78 10.81 8.36
CA ASN A 76 10.26 11.99 7.69
C ASN A 76 8.82 11.79 7.15
N ILE A 77 8.27 10.57 7.26
CA ILE A 77 6.90 10.30 6.83
C ILE A 77 5.93 10.81 7.90
N GLU A 78 5.13 11.82 7.55
CA GLU A 78 4.10 12.39 8.43
C GLU A 78 2.77 11.63 8.36
N LEU A 79 2.49 10.94 7.24
CA LEU A 79 1.21 10.26 6.97
C LEU A 79 1.39 9.17 5.91
N VAL A 80 0.78 8.01 6.14
CA VAL A 80 0.67 6.94 5.13
C VAL A 80 -0.76 6.84 4.64
N ILE A 81 -0.97 7.11 3.35
CA ILE A 81 -2.27 6.97 2.70
C ILE A 81 -2.25 5.71 1.82
N THR A 82 -3.27 4.87 1.93
CA THR A 82 -3.35 3.63 1.15
C THR A 82 -4.74 3.40 0.58
N SER A 83 -4.80 2.61 -0.50
CA SER A 83 -6.04 2.01 -0.97
C SER A 83 -6.57 1.03 0.08
N PRO A 84 -7.90 0.88 0.24
CA PRO A 84 -8.48 -0.02 1.24
C PRO A 84 -8.45 -1.50 0.84
N MET A 85 -7.54 -1.91 -0.05
CA MET A 85 -7.42 -3.28 -0.54
C MET A 85 -6.40 -4.05 0.30
N THR A 86 -6.59 -5.35 0.45
CA THR A 86 -5.77 -6.18 1.34
C THR A 86 -4.28 -6.08 0.99
N ARG A 87 -3.93 -6.29 -0.29
CA ARG A 87 -2.55 -6.16 -0.78
C ARG A 87 -1.90 -4.78 -0.54
N THR A 88 -2.66 -3.69 -0.66
CA THR A 88 -2.16 -2.32 -0.48
C THR A 88 -1.99 -1.98 0.99
N ILE A 89 -2.92 -2.41 1.85
CA ILE A 89 -2.80 -2.27 3.30
C ILE A 89 -1.63 -3.11 3.82
N GLN A 90 -1.51 -4.37 3.39
CA GLN A 90 -0.40 -5.25 3.78
C GLN A 90 0.96 -4.66 3.39
N THR A 91 1.07 -4.10 2.18
CA THR A 91 2.29 -3.40 1.76
C THR A 91 2.57 -2.19 2.65
N ALA A 92 1.57 -1.31 2.85
CA ALA A 92 1.75 -0.09 3.64
C ALA A 92 2.12 -0.40 5.10
N VAL A 93 1.40 -1.32 5.76
CA VAL A 93 1.63 -1.69 7.15
C VAL A 93 2.95 -2.46 7.31
N GLY A 94 3.28 -3.35 6.38
CA GLY A 94 4.57 -4.05 6.42
C GLY A 94 5.76 -3.12 6.28
N VAL A 95 5.70 -2.15 5.38
CA VAL A 95 6.79 -1.19 5.14
C VAL A 95 6.90 -0.16 6.27
N PHE A 96 5.78 0.47 6.65
CA PHE A 96 5.79 1.65 7.51
C PHE A 96 5.28 1.41 8.94
N GLY A 97 4.82 0.21 9.28
CA GLY A 97 4.34 -0.11 10.63
C GLY A 97 5.46 -0.25 11.67
N GLY A 98 5.06 -0.38 12.94
CA GLY A 98 5.94 -0.36 14.12
C GLY A 98 6.85 -1.57 14.34
N GLY A 99 6.90 -2.51 13.39
CA GLY A 99 7.67 -3.75 13.53
C GLY A 99 6.90 -4.83 14.28
N ALA A 100 7.61 -5.79 14.88
CA ALA A 100 6.99 -6.90 15.58
C ALA A 100 6.19 -6.42 16.79
N TYR A 101 4.94 -6.88 16.90
CA TYR A 101 4.12 -6.68 18.08
C TYR A 101 4.62 -7.57 19.23
N THR A 102 4.67 -7.04 20.45
CA THR A 102 4.90 -7.82 21.67
C THR A 102 3.68 -7.72 22.57
N ASP A 103 3.21 -8.84 23.13
CA ASP A 103 2.00 -8.93 23.96
C ASP A 103 2.06 -8.10 25.25
N ALA A 104 3.23 -7.55 25.57
CA ALA A 104 3.45 -6.65 26.69
C ALA A 104 2.93 -5.21 26.45
N MET A 105 2.35 -4.93 25.28
CA MET A 105 1.89 -3.60 24.88
C MET A 105 0.36 -3.51 24.94
N ASP A 106 -0.16 -2.59 25.76
CA ASP A 106 -1.62 -2.36 25.93
C ASP A 106 -2.24 -1.55 24.78
N VAL A 107 -1.72 -1.73 23.55
CA VAL A 107 -2.11 -0.96 22.36
C VAL A 107 -2.54 -1.92 21.27
N ALA A 108 -3.67 -1.68 20.62
CA ALA A 108 -4.13 -2.52 19.53
C ALA A 108 -3.09 -2.57 18.38
N PRO A 109 -2.80 -3.77 17.83
CA PRO A 109 -1.85 -3.90 16.72
C PRO A 109 -2.38 -3.19 15.47
N LEU A 110 -1.46 -2.65 14.66
CA LEU A 110 -1.79 -2.06 13.37
C LEU A 110 -2.26 -3.12 12.36
N MET A 111 -1.74 -4.33 12.48
CA MET A 111 -2.21 -5.52 11.76
C MET A 111 -2.14 -6.73 12.68
N VAL A 112 -3.24 -7.49 12.78
CA VAL A 112 -3.31 -8.72 13.58
C VAL A 112 -2.45 -9.84 12.96
N ALA A 113 -2.06 -10.80 13.79
CA ALA A 113 -1.32 -11.98 13.33
C ALA A 113 -2.13 -12.75 12.28
N ASN A 114 -1.43 -13.26 11.27
CA ASN A 114 -1.99 -14.02 10.15
C ASN A 114 -3.13 -13.31 9.39
N ALA A 115 -3.13 -11.96 9.38
CA ALA A 115 -4.12 -11.18 8.64
C ALA A 115 -4.16 -11.60 7.16
N ALA A 116 -5.36 -11.95 6.68
CA ALA A 116 -5.62 -12.48 5.33
C ALA A 116 -4.74 -13.69 4.96
N ASN A 117 -4.57 -14.62 5.91
CA ASN A 117 -3.80 -15.87 5.75
C ASN A 117 -2.35 -15.62 5.29
N SER A 118 -1.74 -14.56 5.78
CA SER A 118 -0.39 -14.14 5.38
C SER A 118 0.73 -14.95 6.03
N GLY A 119 0.46 -15.69 7.10
CA GLY A 119 1.50 -16.33 7.92
C GLY A 119 2.42 -15.34 8.64
N ARG A 120 2.10 -14.04 8.64
CA ARG A 120 2.91 -12.99 9.25
C ARG A 120 2.55 -12.78 10.72
N PRO A 121 3.51 -12.41 11.59
CA PRO A 121 3.21 -11.98 12.94
C PRO A 121 2.39 -10.67 12.95
N ALA A 122 1.80 -10.35 14.10
CA ALA A 122 1.15 -9.05 14.28
C ALA A 122 2.18 -7.91 14.15
N ILE A 123 1.72 -6.79 13.57
CA ILE A 123 2.53 -5.58 13.38
C ILE A 123 2.06 -4.51 14.35
N SER A 124 3.01 -3.94 15.10
CA SER A 124 2.74 -2.89 16.09
C SER A 124 2.35 -1.56 15.43
N SER A 125 1.53 -0.80 16.14
CA SER A 125 1.18 0.59 15.84
C SER A 125 2.13 1.60 16.52
N LEU A 126 3.11 1.13 17.30
CA LEU A 126 4.07 2.02 17.95
C LEU A 126 5.12 2.55 16.97
N ASN A 127 5.53 3.80 17.16
CA ASN A 127 6.60 4.45 16.37
C ASN A 127 6.36 4.37 14.85
N CYS A 128 5.11 4.29 14.40
CA CYS A 128 4.73 4.42 13.00
C CYS A 128 3.92 5.69 12.77
N PRO A 129 3.98 6.27 11.56
CA PRO A 129 3.12 7.39 11.20
C PRO A 129 1.63 7.00 11.25
N PRO A 130 0.71 7.96 11.32
CA PRO A 130 -0.72 7.70 11.16
C PRO A 130 -1.01 7.08 9.78
N PHE A 131 -2.02 6.22 9.73
CA PHE A 131 -2.48 5.56 8.51
C PHE A 131 -3.90 6.00 8.14
N LEU A 132 -4.12 6.25 6.86
CA LEU A 132 -5.44 6.57 6.31
C LEU A 132 -5.74 5.71 5.08
N ALA A 133 -6.76 4.86 5.17
CA ALA A 133 -7.22 4.06 4.04
C ALA A 133 -8.38 4.77 3.31
N VAL A 134 -8.15 5.23 2.08
CA VAL A 134 -9.13 6.03 1.32
C VAL A 134 -9.51 5.32 0.03
N LYS A 135 -10.82 5.22 -0.24
CA LYS A 135 -11.34 4.61 -1.48
C LYS A 135 -10.83 5.31 -2.75
N LEU A 136 -10.49 6.60 -2.67
CA LEU A 136 -9.97 7.38 -3.80
C LEU A 136 -8.59 6.90 -4.28
N CYS A 137 -7.84 6.18 -3.45
CA CYS A 137 -6.51 5.64 -3.81
C CYS A 137 -6.57 4.30 -4.55
N ARG A 138 -7.74 3.87 -5.03
CA ARG A 138 -7.90 2.60 -5.73
C ARG A 138 -7.21 2.62 -7.09
N GLU A 139 -6.52 1.52 -7.40
CA GLU A 139 -5.84 1.32 -8.68
C GLU A 139 -6.84 1.30 -9.85
N ARG A 140 -7.95 0.59 -9.70
CA ARG A 140 -9.02 0.47 -10.71
C ARG A 140 -10.40 0.39 -10.05
N TRP A 141 -11.37 1.03 -10.70
CA TRP A 141 -12.79 0.80 -10.46
C TRP A 141 -13.30 -0.02 -11.64
N GLY A 142 -13.37 -1.34 -11.47
CA GLY A 142 -13.50 -2.23 -12.62
C GLY A 142 -14.31 -3.49 -12.38
N ILE A 143 -14.46 -4.24 -13.47
CA ILE A 143 -15.16 -5.51 -13.53
C ILE A 143 -14.43 -6.65 -12.79
N HIS A 144 -13.12 -6.50 -12.58
CA HIS A 144 -12.27 -7.53 -11.97
C HIS A 144 -12.62 -7.72 -10.48
N PRO A 145 -13.01 -8.94 -10.04
CA PRO A 145 -13.33 -9.19 -8.64
C PRO A 145 -12.18 -8.90 -7.67
N CYS A 146 -10.92 -8.96 -8.10
CA CYS A 146 -9.77 -8.58 -7.27
C CYS A 146 -9.76 -7.09 -6.87
N ASP A 147 -10.56 -6.26 -7.55
CA ASP A 147 -10.76 -4.85 -7.22
C ASP A 147 -11.93 -4.61 -6.28
N LYS A 148 -12.74 -5.64 -6.00
CA LYS A 148 -13.80 -5.57 -4.99
C LYS A 148 -13.22 -5.82 -3.59
N ARG A 149 -13.93 -5.33 -2.58
CA ARG A 149 -13.58 -5.54 -1.16
C ARG A 149 -14.42 -6.66 -0.59
N ARG A 150 -13.84 -7.41 0.34
CA ARG A 150 -14.62 -8.32 1.18
C ARG A 150 -15.56 -7.51 2.08
N SER A 151 -16.75 -8.06 2.34
CA SER A 151 -17.63 -7.53 3.38
C SER A 151 -16.93 -7.63 4.73
N LYS A 152 -17.18 -6.65 5.61
CA LYS A 152 -16.76 -6.79 7.01
C LYS A 152 -17.53 -7.98 7.59
N ARG A 153 -16.81 -8.98 8.10
CA ARG A 153 -17.40 -10.01 8.96
C ARG A 153 -17.53 -9.45 10.37
#